data_AF-A6R1A7-F1
#
_entry.id   AF-A6R1A7-F1
#
_cell.length_a   1.000
_cell.length_b   1.000
_cell.length_c   1.000
_cell.angle_alpha   90.00
_cell.angle_beta   90.00
_cell.angle_gamma   90.00
#
_symmetry.space_group_name_H-M   'P 1'
#
loop_
_entity.id
_entity.type
_entity.pdbx_description
1 polymer ?
#
loop_
_entity_poly.entity_id
_entity_poly.type
_entity_poly.pdbx_seq_one_letter_code
_entity_poly.pdbx_strand_id
1 'polypeptide(L)'
;MATATGTGWAQLRQQARSLETQSETLFHTYAQYASLSQLPMTPSEDEVKAESQIHEILERREAIISQLARLLDSESALTSSALKQNNLSRHREILRDHRRELKRLNSAIAETRDRANLLSNVRSDINAYRSSASSNQDNNNVEAEYMLEERGHLENSHNMMDSVLSQAYAVNENFGLQRESLARINRRIVGAARGEMGSSSVYLLAFVS
;
A
#
# COMPACT_ATOMS: atom_id res chain seq x y z
N MET A 1 43.20 9.32 -14.57
CA MET A 1 42.01 8.67 -15.17
C MET A 1 40.98 8.35 -14.07
N ALA A 2 40.25 9.36 -13.57
CA ALA A 2 39.38 9.20 -12.39
C ALA A 2 38.05 9.96 -12.55
N THR A 3 37.22 9.57 -13.52
CA THR A 3 35.91 10.23 -13.76
C THR A 3 34.76 9.27 -14.13
N ALA A 4 34.99 7.96 -14.26
CA ALA A 4 33.96 7.03 -14.75
C ALA A 4 33.04 6.46 -13.64
N THR A 5 33.51 6.33 -12.40
CA THR A 5 32.73 5.72 -11.30
C THR A 5 31.72 6.69 -10.68
N GLY A 6 32.04 7.98 -10.62
CA GLY A 6 31.18 9.01 -10.05
C GLY A 6 29.89 9.28 -10.86
N THR A 7 29.98 9.23 -12.19
CA THR A 7 28.83 9.37 -13.11
C THR A 7 27.91 8.15 -13.05
N GLY A 8 28.46 6.94 -13.04
CA GLY A 8 27.67 5.71 -12.89
C GLY A 8 26.88 5.66 -11.58
N TRP A 9 27.51 6.08 -10.47
CA TRP A 9 26.83 6.17 -9.17
C TRP A 9 25.64 7.12 -9.19
N ALA A 10 25.85 8.33 -9.71
CA ALA A 10 24.82 9.35 -9.74
C ALA A 10 23.61 8.91 -10.58
N GLN A 11 23.86 8.26 -11.72
CA GLN A 11 22.82 7.73 -12.60
C GLN A 11 22.00 6.61 -11.92
N LEU A 12 22.66 5.62 -11.31
CA LEU A 12 21.97 4.53 -10.61
C LEU A 12 21.18 5.03 -9.41
N ARG A 13 21.70 6.03 -8.68
CA ARG A 13 20.96 6.66 -7.57
C ARG A 13 19.71 7.39 -8.08
N GLN A 14 19.82 8.11 -9.19
CA GLN A 14 18.67 8.78 -9.80
C GLN A 14 17.62 7.76 -10.26
N GLN A 15 18.04 6.66 -10.87
CA GLN A 15 17.16 5.56 -11.23
C GLN A 15 16.48 4.94 -10.00
N ALA A 16 17.22 4.67 -8.92
CA ALA A 16 16.68 4.15 -7.66
C ALA A 16 15.59 5.07 -7.08
N ARG A 17 15.80 6.39 -7.11
CA ARG A 17 14.79 7.38 -6.69
C ARG A 17 13.56 7.38 -7.58
N SER A 18 13.73 7.29 -8.90
CA SER A 18 12.58 7.22 -9.82
C SER A 18 11.73 5.98 -9.56
N LEU A 19 12.37 4.81 -9.37
CA LEU A 19 11.67 3.57 -9.03
C LEU A 19 11.02 3.62 -7.65
N GLU A 20 11.63 4.31 -6.68
CA GLU A 20 11.03 4.56 -5.36
C GLU A 20 9.71 5.34 -5.51
N THR A 21 9.71 6.47 -6.24
CA THR A 21 8.50 7.25 -6.51
C THR A 21 7.44 6.46 -7.27
N GLN A 22 7.83 5.70 -8.29
CA GLN A 22 6.90 4.83 -9.01
C GLN A 22 6.28 3.77 -8.08
N SER A 23 7.07 3.20 -7.17
CA SER A 23 6.55 2.25 -6.20
C SER A 23 5.58 2.91 -5.20
N GLU A 24 5.86 4.13 -4.73
CA GLU A 24 4.93 4.90 -3.87
C GLU A 24 3.55 5.06 -4.54
N THR A 25 3.52 5.37 -5.84
CA THR A 25 2.26 5.49 -6.61
C THR A 25 1.52 4.15 -6.71
N LEU A 26 2.23 3.07 -7.03
CA LEU A 26 1.61 1.73 -7.11
C LEU A 26 1.04 1.28 -5.77
N PHE A 27 1.77 1.51 -4.66
CA PHE A 27 1.28 1.24 -3.31
C PHE A 27 0.05 2.07 -2.97
N HIS A 28 -0.01 3.33 -3.41
CA HIS A 28 -1.19 4.17 -3.20
C HIS A 28 -2.42 3.59 -3.91
N THR A 29 -2.28 3.17 -5.17
CA THR A 29 -3.36 2.51 -5.93
C THR A 29 -3.76 1.19 -5.27
N TYR A 30 -2.80 0.35 -4.91
CA TYR A 30 -3.08 -0.97 -4.34
C TYR A 30 -3.72 -0.88 -2.94
N ALA A 31 -3.34 0.10 -2.13
CA ALA A 31 -3.94 0.35 -0.83
C ALA A 31 -5.42 0.73 -0.90
N GLN A 32 -5.91 1.22 -2.05
CA GLN A 32 -7.34 1.50 -2.24
C GLN A 32 -8.16 0.22 -2.09
N TYR A 33 -7.68 -0.93 -2.60
CA TYR A 33 -8.38 -2.21 -2.45
C TYR A 33 -8.52 -2.63 -0.99
N ALA A 34 -7.52 -2.36 -0.15
CA ALA A 34 -7.59 -2.62 1.29
C ALA A 34 -8.59 -1.71 2.03
N SER A 35 -8.95 -0.56 1.46
CA SER A 35 -9.92 0.38 2.04
C SER A 35 -11.37 0.14 1.58
N LEU A 36 -11.60 -0.71 0.57
CA LEU A 36 -12.94 -1.03 0.10
C LEU A 36 -13.70 -1.80 1.19
N SER A 37 -14.95 -1.43 1.45
CA SER A 37 -15.81 -2.10 2.43
C SER A 37 -16.36 -3.43 1.92
N GLN A 38 -16.49 -3.56 0.60
CA GLN A 38 -16.88 -4.81 -0.07
C GLN A 38 -15.97 -5.02 -1.28
N LEU A 39 -15.14 -6.05 -1.20
CA LEU A 39 -14.33 -6.52 -2.31
C LEU A 39 -15.08 -7.63 -3.06
N PRO A 40 -14.97 -7.69 -4.39
CA PRO A 40 -15.43 -8.85 -5.14
C PRO A 40 -14.68 -10.12 -4.67
N MET A 41 -15.39 -11.25 -4.62
CA MET A 41 -14.84 -12.54 -4.15
C MET A 41 -13.64 -12.99 -4.99
N THR A 42 -13.63 -12.66 -6.28
CA THR A 42 -12.47 -12.83 -7.16
C THR A 42 -11.70 -11.51 -7.29
N PRO A 43 -10.36 -11.53 -7.22
CA PRO A 43 -9.54 -10.38 -7.56
C PRO A 43 -9.88 -9.81 -8.92
N SER A 44 -9.98 -8.49 -9.02
CA SER A 44 -10.09 -7.83 -10.33
C SER A 44 -8.78 -8.01 -11.11
N GLU A 45 -8.85 -8.02 -12.43
CA GLU A 45 -7.65 -8.04 -13.29
C GLU A 45 -6.70 -6.88 -12.94
N ASP A 46 -7.27 -5.70 -12.62
CA ASP A 46 -6.51 -4.53 -12.19
C ASP A 46 -5.81 -4.71 -10.83
N GLU A 47 -6.44 -5.44 -9.89
CA GLU A 47 -5.87 -5.75 -8.56
C GLU A 47 -4.65 -6.66 -8.71
N VAL A 48 -4.81 -7.75 -9.46
CA VAL A 48 -3.73 -8.72 -9.75
C VAL A 48 -2.59 -8.04 -10.50
N LYS A 49 -2.92 -7.20 -11.49
CA LYS A 49 -1.93 -6.44 -12.24
C LYS A 49 -1.18 -5.46 -11.35
N ALA A 50 -1.87 -4.71 -10.49
CA ALA A 50 -1.24 -3.78 -9.56
C ALA A 50 -0.30 -4.50 -8.60
N GLU A 51 -0.71 -5.63 -8.03
CA GLU A 51 0.13 -6.47 -7.16
C GLU A 51 1.38 -6.96 -7.90
N SER A 52 1.19 -7.51 -9.11
CA SER A 52 2.30 -7.99 -9.95
C SER A 52 3.29 -6.87 -10.29
N GLN A 53 2.79 -5.66 -10.59
CA GLN A 53 3.64 -4.49 -10.87
C GLN A 53 4.42 -4.05 -9.63
N ILE A 54 3.83 -4.16 -8.43
CA ILE A 54 4.53 -3.90 -7.17
C ILE A 54 5.65 -4.93 -6.97
N HIS A 55 5.39 -6.21 -7.21
CA HIS A 55 6.44 -7.24 -7.12
C HIS A 55 7.60 -6.94 -8.07
N GLU A 56 7.31 -6.70 -9.36
CA GLU A 56 8.31 -6.42 -10.38
C GLU A 56 9.16 -5.20 -10.02
N ILE A 57 8.53 -4.11 -9.57
CA ILE A 57 9.29 -2.89 -9.25
C ILE A 57 10.16 -3.07 -8.00
N LEU A 58 9.73 -3.86 -7.01
CA LEU A 58 10.53 -4.15 -5.83
C LEU A 58 11.75 -5.00 -6.18
N GLU A 59 11.62 -5.99 -7.07
CA GLU A 59 12.75 -6.76 -7.58
C GLU A 59 13.74 -5.88 -8.37
N ARG A 60 13.21 -5.02 -9.25
CA ARG A 60 14.04 -4.07 -10.01
C ARG A 60 14.79 -3.11 -9.07
N ARG A 61 14.14 -2.62 -8.01
CA ARG A 61 14.78 -1.79 -6.99
C ARG A 61 15.89 -2.53 -6.26
N GLU A 62 15.69 -3.80 -5.90
CA GLU A 62 16.73 -4.62 -5.28
C GLU A 62 17.94 -4.82 -6.20
N ALA A 63 17.71 -5.05 -7.50
CA ALA A 63 18.78 -5.15 -8.47
C ALA A 63 19.62 -3.86 -8.55
N ILE A 64 18.99 -2.69 -8.63
CA ILE A 64 19.69 -1.40 -8.64
C ILE A 64 20.42 -1.14 -7.33
N ILE A 65 19.80 -1.42 -6.18
CA ILE A 65 20.44 -1.29 -4.86
C ILE A 65 21.67 -2.22 -4.75
N SER A 66 21.60 -3.41 -5.34
CA SER A 66 22.73 -4.35 -5.38
C SER A 66 23.87 -3.85 -6.27
N GLN A 67 23.56 -3.21 -7.40
CA GLN A 67 24.57 -2.55 -8.23
C GLN A 67 25.22 -1.37 -7.51
N LEU A 68 24.43 -0.57 -6.79
CA LEU A 68 24.92 0.47 -5.89
C LEU A 68 25.79 -0.12 -4.76
N ALA A 69 25.46 -1.27 -4.20
CA ALA A 69 26.35 -1.89 -3.22
C ALA A 69 27.73 -2.21 -3.85
N ARG A 70 27.74 -2.89 -5.00
CA ARG A 70 28.97 -3.32 -5.69
C ARG A 70 29.86 -2.16 -6.13
N LEU A 71 29.29 -1.05 -6.61
CA LEU A 71 30.07 0.13 -6.99
C LEU A 71 30.70 0.82 -5.78
N LEU A 72 30.05 0.75 -4.61
CA LEU A 72 30.62 1.31 -3.39
C LEU A 72 31.72 0.41 -2.82
N ASP A 73 31.54 -0.91 -2.90
CA ASP A 73 32.51 -1.92 -2.46
C ASP A 73 33.78 -1.91 -3.34
N SER A 74 33.69 -1.48 -4.60
CA SER A 74 34.84 -1.37 -5.51
C SER A 74 35.60 -0.04 -5.36
N GLU A 75 35.08 0.93 -4.61
CA GLU A 75 35.82 2.15 -4.25
C GLU A 75 36.82 1.86 -3.14
N SER A 76 38.02 2.45 -3.25
CA SER A 76 39.02 2.33 -2.17
C SER A 76 38.47 2.94 -0.87
N ALA A 77 38.87 2.39 0.29
CA ALA A 77 38.45 2.90 1.59
C ALA A 77 38.76 4.40 1.78
N LEU A 78 39.84 4.90 1.16
CA LEU A 78 40.25 6.31 1.19
C LEU A 78 39.36 7.24 0.33
N THR A 79 38.63 6.67 -0.64
CA THR A 79 37.73 7.41 -1.54
C THR A 79 36.25 7.13 -1.28
N SER A 80 35.94 6.18 -0.39
CA SER A 80 34.57 5.79 -0.05
C SER A 80 33.85 6.93 0.65
N SER A 81 32.74 7.35 0.06
CA SER A 81 31.98 8.50 0.52
C SER A 81 30.93 8.08 1.55
N ALA A 82 31.00 8.65 2.76
CA ALA A 82 29.98 8.47 3.80
C ALA A 82 28.56 8.83 3.31
N LEU A 83 28.44 9.81 2.41
CA LEU A 83 27.17 10.17 1.77
C LEU A 83 26.64 9.04 0.89
N LYS A 84 27.48 8.37 0.10
CA LYS A 84 27.05 7.23 -0.72
C LYS A 84 26.59 6.07 0.15
N GLN A 85 27.31 5.78 1.24
CA GLN A 85 26.94 4.76 2.22
C GLN A 85 25.58 5.05 2.87
N ASN A 86 25.34 6.30 3.28
CA ASN A 86 24.06 6.70 3.86
C ASN A 86 22.90 6.57 2.85
N ASN A 87 23.10 6.99 1.60
CA ASN A 87 22.08 6.84 0.55
C ASN A 87 21.75 5.37 0.28
N LEU A 88 22.77 4.50 0.18
CA LEU A 88 22.56 3.07 -0.01
C LEU A 88 21.77 2.47 1.15
N SER A 89 22.13 2.84 2.38
CA SER A 89 21.43 2.39 3.59
C SER A 89 19.96 2.82 3.58
N ARG A 90 19.68 4.07 3.21
CA ARG A 90 18.31 4.60 3.08
C ARG A 90 17.50 3.85 2.02
N HIS A 91 18.08 3.57 0.85
CA HIS A 91 17.36 2.82 -0.18
C HIS A 91 17.03 1.38 0.26
N ARG A 92 17.92 0.72 1.01
CA ARG A 92 17.67 -0.61 1.60
C ARG A 92 16.55 -0.58 2.63
N GLU A 93 16.55 0.42 3.50
CA GLU A 93 15.51 0.62 4.51
C GLU A 93 14.12 0.79 3.86
N ILE A 94 14.00 1.71 2.91
CA ILE A 94 12.72 1.96 2.21
C ILE A 94 12.25 0.72 1.45
N LEU A 95 13.16 -0.02 0.80
CA LEU A 95 12.80 -1.28 0.12
C LEU A 95 12.24 -2.31 1.12
N ARG A 96 12.88 -2.46 2.29
CA ARG A 96 12.41 -3.35 3.35
C ARG A 96 11.04 -2.94 3.86
N ASP A 97 10.80 -1.65 4.06
CA ASP A 97 9.53 -1.14 4.56
C ASP A 97 8.42 -1.35 3.53
N HIS A 98 8.67 -1.09 2.24
CA HIS A 98 7.71 -1.39 1.16
C HIS A 98 7.37 -2.88 1.08
N ARG A 99 8.33 -3.79 1.31
CA ARG A 99 8.05 -5.24 1.37
C ARG A 99 7.16 -5.63 2.54
N ARG A 100 7.33 -4.99 3.70
CA ARG A 100 6.44 -5.20 4.85
C ARG A 100 5.05 -4.65 4.57
N GLU A 101 4.97 -3.48 3.95
CA GLU A 101 3.71 -2.87 3.58
C GLU A 101 2.91 -3.73 2.59
N LEU A 102 3.58 -4.32 1.59
CA LEU A 102 2.91 -5.25 0.67
C LEU A 102 2.28 -6.43 1.41
N LYS A 103 3.02 -7.06 2.34
CA LYS A 103 2.48 -8.16 3.16
C LYS A 103 1.28 -7.71 4.00
N ARG A 104 1.34 -6.50 4.55
CA ARG A 104 0.25 -5.90 5.34
C ARG A 104 -0.99 -5.68 4.48
N LEU A 105 -0.83 -5.09 3.30
CA LEU A 105 -1.92 -4.84 2.35
C LEU A 105 -2.55 -6.15 1.86
N ASN A 106 -1.75 -7.15 1.48
CA ASN A 106 -2.27 -8.46 1.06
C ASN A 106 -3.11 -9.11 2.17
N SER A 107 -2.64 -9.03 3.41
CA SER A 107 -3.39 -9.57 4.57
C SER A 107 -4.71 -8.82 4.79
N ALA A 108 -4.70 -7.49 4.70
CA ALA A 108 -5.90 -6.67 4.87
C ALA A 108 -6.93 -6.88 3.75
N ILE A 109 -6.48 -7.05 2.51
CA ILE A 109 -7.33 -7.35 1.35
C ILE A 109 -7.96 -8.74 1.51
N ALA A 110 -7.16 -9.75 1.88
CA ALA A 110 -7.65 -11.10 2.13
C ALA A 110 -8.70 -11.12 3.26
N GLU A 111 -8.43 -10.48 4.40
CA GLU A 111 -9.37 -10.39 5.51
C GLU A 111 -10.68 -9.70 5.11
N THR A 112 -10.60 -8.64 4.30
CA THR A 112 -11.79 -7.93 3.82
C THR A 112 -12.61 -8.80 2.86
N ARG A 113 -11.96 -9.60 2.02
CA ARG A 113 -12.61 -10.56 1.12
C ARG A 113 -13.26 -11.72 1.91
N ASP A 114 -12.56 -12.26 2.91
CA ASP A 114 -13.11 -13.31 3.79
C ASP A 114 -14.34 -12.82 4.54
N ARG A 115 -14.31 -11.58 5.07
CA ARG A 115 -15.48 -10.95 5.69
C ARG A 115 -16.63 -10.80 4.70
N ALA A 116 -16.38 -10.31 3.48
CA ALA A 116 -17.42 -10.19 2.46
C ALA A 116 -18.08 -11.54 2.13
N ASN A 117 -17.29 -12.62 2.09
CA ASN A 117 -17.79 -13.98 1.86
C ASN A 117 -18.68 -14.47 3.01
N LEU A 118 -18.25 -14.28 4.26
CA LEU A 118 -19.05 -14.62 5.44
C LEU A 118 -20.40 -13.88 5.43
N LEU A 119 -20.39 -12.58 5.13
CA LEU A 119 -21.63 -11.79 5.04
C LEU A 119 -22.57 -12.25 3.92
N SER A 120 -22.03 -12.66 2.76
CA SER A 120 -22.85 -13.17 1.65
C SER A 120 -23.52 -14.49 2.01
N ASN A 121 -22.78 -15.41 2.63
CA ASN A 121 -23.31 -16.71 3.06
C ASN A 121 -24.40 -16.52 4.12
N VAL A 122 -24.16 -15.67 5.12
CA VAL A 122 -25.14 -15.34 6.15
C VAL A 122 -26.42 -14.74 5.55
N ARG A 123 -26.31 -13.82 4.58
CA ARG A 123 -27.50 -13.27 3.90
C ARG A 123 -28.26 -14.33 3.12
N SER A 124 -27.57 -15.27 2.48
CA SER A 124 -28.19 -16.39 1.77
C SER A 124 -28.96 -17.28 2.74
N ASP A 125 -28.35 -17.66 3.86
CA ASP A 125 -28.97 -18.50 4.89
C ASP A 125 -30.20 -17.82 5.50
N ILE A 126 -30.11 -16.52 5.82
CA ILE A 126 -31.23 -15.72 6.31
C ILE A 126 -32.39 -15.70 5.30
N ASN A 127 -32.11 -15.51 4.01
CA ASN A 127 -33.14 -15.45 2.98
C ASN A 127 -33.78 -16.83 2.73
N ALA A 128 -32.99 -17.90 2.70
CA ALA A 128 -33.49 -19.26 2.60
C ALA A 128 -34.36 -19.62 3.81
N TYR A 129 -33.93 -19.24 5.01
CA TYR A 129 -34.67 -19.47 6.23
C TYR A 129 -35.99 -18.70 6.26
N ARG A 130 -36.01 -17.38 5.99
CA ARG A 130 -37.25 -16.60 5.89
C ARG A 130 -38.24 -17.21 4.90
N SER A 131 -37.73 -17.72 3.77
CA SER A 131 -38.54 -18.40 2.77
C SER A 131 -39.11 -19.73 3.30
N SER A 132 -38.33 -20.48 4.09
CA SER A 132 -38.76 -21.75 4.71
C SER A 132 -39.67 -21.58 5.93
N ALA A 133 -39.42 -20.58 6.78
CA ALA A 133 -40.24 -20.23 7.93
C ALA A 133 -41.61 -19.67 7.49
N SER A 134 -41.66 -18.96 6.36
CA SER A 134 -42.91 -18.60 5.70
C SER A 134 -43.71 -19.81 5.19
N SER A 135 -43.09 -20.98 5.04
CA SER A 135 -43.74 -22.20 4.52
C SER A 135 -44.13 -23.21 5.61
N ASN A 136 -43.53 -23.13 6.80
CA ASN A 136 -43.76 -24.07 7.91
C ASN A 136 -44.61 -23.41 9.02
N GLN A 137 -45.91 -23.40 8.81
CA GLN A 137 -46.93 -22.96 9.76
C GLN A 137 -47.29 -24.11 10.73
N ASP A 138 -46.39 -24.52 11.64
CA ASP A 138 -46.74 -25.44 12.74
C ASP A 138 -46.20 -24.93 14.09
N ASN A 139 -47.12 -24.54 14.99
CA ASN A 139 -46.97 -23.41 15.92
C ASN A 139 -46.51 -23.75 17.36
N ASN A 140 -45.73 -24.80 17.64
CA ASN A 140 -45.37 -25.12 19.04
C ASN A 140 -43.89 -25.43 19.34
N ASN A 141 -43.04 -25.75 18.35
CA ASN A 141 -41.59 -25.94 18.55
C ASN A 141 -40.75 -24.73 18.05
N VAL A 142 -41.38 -23.86 17.28
CA VAL A 142 -40.74 -22.73 16.58
C VAL A 142 -40.14 -21.71 17.56
N GLU A 143 -40.75 -21.47 18.72
CA GLU A 143 -40.28 -20.43 19.65
C GLU A 143 -38.95 -20.82 20.34
N ALA A 144 -38.79 -22.09 20.72
CA ALA A 144 -37.56 -22.56 21.36
C ALA A 144 -36.39 -22.66 20.37
N GLU A 145 -36.65 -23.11 19.13
CA GLU A 145 -35.68 -23.06 18.03
C GLU A 145 -35.32 -21.61 17.67
N TYR A 146 -36.32 -20.73 17.56
CA TYR A 146 -36.12 -19.30 17.32
C TYR A 146 -35.23 -18.66 18.39
N MET A 147 -35.46 -18.95 19.68
CA MET A 147 -34.67 -18.35 20.77
C MET A 147 -33.22 -18.87 20.83
N LEU A 148 -32.99 -20.16 20.55
CA LEU A 148 -31.63 -20.72 20.50
C LEU A 148 -30.86 -20.21 19.28
N GLU A 149 -31.55 -20.01 18.15
CA GLU A 149 -30.97 -19.50 16.92
C GLU A 149 -30.73 -17.98 16.99
N GLU A 150 -31.62 -17.23 17.65
CA GLU A 150 -31.43 -15.80 17.97
C GLU A 150 -30.16 -15.58 18.79
N ARG A 151 -29.83 -16.52 19.69
CA ARG A 151 -28.57 -16.47 20.44
C ARG A 151 -27.35 -16.61 19.54
N GLY A 152 -27.39 -17.54 18.58
CA GLY A 152 -26.32 -17.68 17.56
C GLY A 152 -26.23 -16.45 16.65
N HIS A 153 -27.36 -15.83 16.32
CA HIS A 153 -27.40 -14.57 15.57
C HIS A 153 -26.80 -13.40 16.35
N LEU A 154 -27.10 -13.26 17.64
CA LEU A 154 -26.53 -12.21 18.49
C LEU A 154 -25.01 -12.36 18.63
N GLU A 155 -24.52 -13.58 18.87
CA GLU A 155 -23.10 -13.86 19.01
C GLU A 155 -22.35 -13.55 17.70
N ASN A 156 -22.94 -13.91 16.55
CA ASN A 156 -22.38 -13.59 15.23
C ASN A 156 -22.46 -12.10 14.88
N SER A 157 -23.54 -11.39 15.28
CA SER A 157 -23.65 -9.94 15.15
C SER A 157 -22.59 -9.22 16.00
N HIS A 158 -22.27 -9.75 17.17
CA HIS A 158 -21.24 -9.20 18.05
C HIS A 158 -19.85 -9.29 17.41
N ASN A 159 -19.51 -10.46 16.86
CA ASN A 159 -18.26 -10.67 16.11
C ASN A 159 -18.16 -9.75 14.86
N MET A 160 -19.29 -9.50 14.20
CA MET A 160 -19.39 -8.57 13.07
C MET A 160 -19.12 -7.12 13.51
N MET A 161 -19.70 -6.72 14.64
CA MET A 161 -19.53 -5.38 15.20
C MET A 161 -18.08 -5.12 15.62
N ASP A 162 -17.42 -6.10 16.23
CA ASP A 162 -15.99 -6.02 16.54
C ASP A 162 -15.12 -5.90 15.28
N SER A 163 -15.50 -6.59 14.20
CA SER A 163 -14.82 -6.48 12.91
C SER A 163 -14.99 -5.11 12.26
N VAL A 164 -16.18 -4.49 12.37
CA VAL A 164 -16.44 -3.13 11.89
C VAL A 164 -15.67 -2.10 12.73
N LEU A 165 -15.59 -2.30 14.04
CA LEU A 165 -14.78 -1.47 14.95
C LEU A 165 -13.29 -1.58 14.60
N SER A 166 -12.76 -2.79 14.42
CA SER A 166 -11.37 -3.01 14.00
C SER A 166 -11.07 -2.33 12.66
N GLN A 167 -11.97 -2.45 11.68
CA GLN A 167 -11.84 -1.76 10.39
C GLN A 167 -11.89 -0.23 10.54
N ALA A 168 -12.76 0.30 11.41
CA ALA A 168 -12.80 1.74 11.68
C ALA A 168 -11.49 2.24 12.30
N TYR A 169 -10.88 1.46 13.19
CA TYR A 169 -9.55 1.77 13.74
C TYR A 169 -8.45 1.69 12.66
N ALA A 170 -8.44 0.64 11.83
CA ALA A 170 -7.47 0.49 10.75
C ALA A 170 -7.60 1.59 9.68
N VAL A 171 -8.82 2.01 9.36
CA VAL A 171 -9.09 3.13 8.46
C VAL A 171 -8.67 4.46 9.09
N ASN A 172 -8.90 4.66 10.39
CA ASN A 172 -8.44 5.85 11.11
C ASN A 172 -6.91 5.99 11.08
N GLU A 173 -6.19 4.88 11.31
CA GLU A 173 -4.73 4.84 11.22
C GLU A 173 -4.24 5.10 9.79
N ASN A 174 -4.93 4.55 8.78
CA ASN A 174 -4.61 4.77 7.37
C ASN A 174 -4.85 6.23 6.95
N PHE A 175 -5.89 6.91 7.46
CA PHE A 175 -6.07 8.36 7.28
C PHE A 175 -4.92 9.18 7.89
N GLY A 176 -4.36 8.74 9.03
CA GLY A 176 -3.17 9.34 9.63
C GLY A 176 -1.95 9.25 8.71
N LEU A 177 -1.68 8.06 8.16
CA LEU A 177 -0.60 7.82 7.21
C LEU A 177 -0.79 8.59 5.89
N GLN A 178 -2.03 8.69 5.40
CA GLN A 178 -2.38 9.47 4.20
C GLN A 178 -2.15 10.96 4.40
N ARG A 179 -2.51 11.53 5.56
CA ARG A 179 -2.24 12.95 5.87
C ARG A 179 -0.74 13.24 5.90
N GLU A 180 0.06 12.32 6.41
CA GLU A 180 1.52 12.46 6.39
C GLU A 180 2.08 12.36 4.97
N SER A 181 1.53 11.46 4.14
CA SER A 181 1.87 11.33 2.72
C SER A 181 1.50 12.58 1.93
N LEU A 182 0.29 13.11 2.07
CA LEU A 182 -0.15 14.36 1.45
C LEU A 182 0.70 15.55 1.91
N ALA A 183 1.10 15.60 3.19
CA ALA A 183 2.03 16.62 3.68
C ALA A 183 3.43 16.48 3.06
N ARG A 184 3.93 15.25 2.83
CA ARG A 184 5.18 15.00 2.09
C ARG A 184 5.06 15.43 0.63
N ILE A 185 3.95 15.13 -0.04
CA ILE A 185 3.68 15.54 -1.42
C ILE A 185 3.58 17.07 -1.52
N ASN A 186 2.85 17.72 -0.60
CA ASN A 186 2.74 19.18 -0.55
C ASN A 186 4.12 19.84 -0.37
N ARG A 187 4.97 19.32 0.53
CA ARG A 187 6.36 19.79 0.67
C ARG A 187 7.19 19.60 -0.60
N ARG A 188 7.01 18.50 -1.34
CA ARG A 188 7.68 18.26 -2.63
C ARG A 188 7.20 19.25 -3.70
N ILE A 189 5.89 19.50 -3.81
CA ILE A 189 5.29 20.43 -4.77
C ILE A 189 5.72 21.88 -4.48
N VAL A 190 5.62 22.31 -3.22
CA VAL A 190 6.06 23.65 -2.80
C VAL A 190 7.57 23.82 -2.96
N GLY A 191 8.35 22.75 -2.76
CA GLY A 191 9.79 22.73 -3.03
C GLY A 191 10.14 22.83 -4.53
N ALA A 192 9.40 22.12 -5.39
CA ALA A 192 9.59 22.15 -6.83
C ALA A 192 9.17 23.51 -7.43
N ALA A 193 8.05 24.08 -6.98
CA ALA A 193 7.58 25.40 -7.41
C ALA A 193 8.56 26.53 -7.02
N ARG A 194 9.34 26.35 -5.95
CA ARG A 194 10.43 27.28 -5.58
C ARG A 194 11.71 27.09 -6.41
N GLY A 195 11.94 25.90 -6.98
CA GLY A 195 13.05 25.63 -7.88
C GLY A 195 12.85 26.22 -9.28
N GLU A 196 11.61 26.28 -9.76
CA GLU A 196 11.29 26.79 -11.11
C GLU A 196 11.26 28.33 -11.21
N MET A 197 11.04 29.06 -10.11
CA MET A 197 11.19 30.54 -10.10
C MET A 197 12.64 31.04 -9.98
N GLY A 198 13.60 30.17 -9.65
CA GLY A 198 15.01 30.55 -9.51
C GLY A 198 15.81 30.47 -10.83
N SER A 199 15.41 29.60 -11.76
CA SER A 199 16.17 29.38 -13.00
C SER A 199 15.76 30.29 -14.16
N SER A 200 14.56 30.88 -14.12
CA SER A 200 14.08 31.79 -15.16
C SER A 200 14.56 33.24 -15.01
N SER A 201 15.17 33.59 -13.88
CA SER A 201 15.71 34.95 -13.64
C SER A 201 17.17 35.13 -14.05
N VAL A 202 17.91 34.05 -14.35
CA VAL A 202 19.37 34.14 -14.62
C VAL A 202 19.69 34.18 -16.12
N TYR A 203 18.75 33.80 -17.00
CA TYR A 203 18.97 33.82 -18.46
C TYR A 203 18.53 35.11 -19.17
N LEU A 204 17.94 36.10 -18.47
CA LEU A 204 17.47 37.36 -19.09
C LEU A 204 18.45 38.54 -18.95
N LEU A 205 19.68 38.33 -18.47
CA LEU A 205 20.68 39.41 -18.29
C LEU A 205 21.94 39.27 -19.18
N ALA A 206 21.97 38.33 -20.11
CA ALA A 206 23.14 38.11 -20.98
C ALA A 206 22.97 38.66 -22.42
N PHE A 207 22.00 39.53 -22.71
CA PHE A 207 21.76 40.04 -24.07
C PHE A 207 21.63 41.56 -24.24
N VAL A 208 22.03 42.36 -23.24
CA VAL A 208 22.15 43.81 -23.41
C VAL A 208 23.42 44.29 -22.71
N SER A 209 24.52 44.31 -23.47
CA SER A 209 25.56 45.36 -23.51
C SER A 209 26.68 44.94 -24.45
#